data_AF-A0A1M6T7J2-F1
#
_entry.id   AF-A0A1M6T7J2-F1
#
_cell.length_a   1.000
_cell.length_b   1.000
_cell.length_c   1.000
_cell.angle_alpha   90.00
_cell.angle_beta   90.00
_cell.angle_gamma   90.00
#
_symmetry.space_group_name_H-M   'P 1'
#
loop_
_entity.id
_entity.type
_entity.pdbx_description
1 polymer ?
#
loop_
_entity_poly.entity_id
_entity_poly.type
_entity_poly.pdbx_seq_one_letter_code
_entity_poly.pdbx_strand_id
1 'polypeptide(L)'
;MKKYIVSVLLTFLCASSMTAQSFYKTEGYCGDDTKWSFDGYTLAISNVNDKGQTVVIDNYNVEKSIAPWIKSKLDIRKVEIGTGITRIGSCAFANCQNLQEVVFSGTDLKEIGWGAFLNCSRLRNISMPVQLRIIETIAFANCNSLVSVTIPDQCRVGDQAFVSCDNLKSIEMSPTAIIGHHAFAREITLNNKVRHALYSGEIIRIPPYINADNSHEYGLSKSSVEKFSKGHVDINYDYKTSTVDSLTVTSTMTRNDLYALIIGNQNYRFASDVPYAIHDARVFGDYCKKVLGIPAGNIHIAEDATKQMIMEEEMEDWINGISDRDNKHLIVYYAGHGVPDVKNKNKAYILPTDVRGTNPKRGIALDDFYGKLGEFGFKQTSVFLDACFSGVNRSNEGVTEGLRAVEIEAEEGEIANNSMVVFSAAQGNETAQGYPEQGHGLFTYFLLQALKNTNGTITFGELSDHIKKNVSSQARELKMHKKQTPTTKPSENLSDTWRSIRF
;
A
#
# COMPACT_ATOMS: atom_id res chain seq x y z
N MET A 1 -49.85 33.31 -57.50
CA MET A 1 -50.44 32.40 -56.49
C MET A 1 -49.58 31.22 -56.04
N LYS A 2 -48.54 30.78 -56.78
CA LYS A 2 -47.68 29.65 -56.35
C LYS A 2 -46.51 29.98 -55.41
N LYS A 3 -46.15 31.26 -55.20
CA LYS A 3 -45.06 31.67 -54.29
C LYS A 3 -45.49 31.91 -52.82
N TYR A 4 -46.78 32.15 -52.56
CA TYR A 4 -47.28 32.37 -51.20
C TYR A 4 -47.68 31.08 -50.48
N ILE A 5 -48.04 30.03 -51.22
CA ILE A 5 -48.42 28.73 -50.62
C ILE A 5 -47.18 28.00 -50.05
N VAL A 6 -46.00 28.14 -50.69
CA VAL A 6 -44.76 27.53 -50.18
C VAL A 6 -44.27 28.22 -48.90
N SER A 7 -44.46 29.54 -48.76
CA SER A 7 -44.09 30.26 -47.53
C SER A 7 -45.01 29.96 -46.36
N VAL A 8 -46.31 29.75 -46.60
CA VAL A 8 -47.28 29.35 -45.57
C VAL A 8 -47.12 27.88 -45.17
N LEU A 9 -46.77 26.98 -46.10
CA LEU A 9 -46.43 25.59 -45.77
C LEU A 9 -45.08 25.45 -45.05
N LEU A 10 -44.08 26.30 -45.34
CA LEU A 10 -42.81 26.29 -44.59
C LEU A 10 -42.97 26.85 -43.17
N THR A 11 -43.84 27.85 -42.97
CA THR A 11 -44.14 28.38 -41.64
C THR A 11 -45.01 27.43 -40.81
N PHE A 12 -45.92 26.67 -41.45
CA PHE A 12 -46.65 25.61 -40.76
C PHE A 12 -45.80 24.34 -40.51
N LEU A 13 -44.85 23.98 -41.38
CA LEU A 13 -43.92 22.88 -41.11
C LEU A 13 -42.93 23.20 -39.98
N CYS A 14 -42.43 24.44 -39.90
CA CYS A 14 -41.62 24.88 -38.76
C CYS A 14 -42.43 25.00 -37.45
N ALA A 15 -43.75 25.19 -37.53
CA ALA A 15 -44.62 25.20 -36.36
C ALA A 15 -45.06 23.79 -35.92
N SER A 16 -45.12 22.81 -36.82
CA SER A 16 -45.39 21.40 -36.48
C SER A 16 -44.16 20.61 -36.04
N SER A 17 -42.95 21.17 -36.18
CA SER A 17 -41.76 20.69 -35.47
C SER A 17 -41.57 21.37 -34.11
N MET A 18 -42.55 22.15 -33.62
CA MET A 18 -42.73 22.35 -32.17
C MET A 18 -43.28 21.07 -31.55
N THR A 19 -42.57 19.96 -31.76
CA THR A 19 -42.65 18.81 -30.87
C THR A 19 -42.25 19.33 -29.50
N ALA A 20 -43.24 19.50 -28.63
CA ALA A 20 -43.12 19.67 -27.19
C ALA A 20 -41.73 20.14 -26.78
N GLN A 21 -41.46 21.44 -26.93
CA GLN A 21 -40.30 22.06 -26.30
C GLN A 21 -40.60 21.99 -24.80
N SER A 22 -40.31 20.83 -24.21
CA SER A 22 -40.28 20.66 -22.78
C SER A 22 -39.37 21.77 -22.29
N PHE A 23 -39.97 22.72 -21.58
CA PHE A 23 -39.25 23.72 -20.81
C PHE A 23 -38.45 22.96 -19.76
N TYR A 24 -37.31 22.42 -20.19
CA TYR A 24 -36.33 21.87 -19.27
C TYR A 24 -35.87 23.05 -18.45
N LYS A 25 -35.92 22.88 -17.13
CA LYS A 25 -35.35 23.86 -16.23
C LYS A 25 -33.87 23.99 -16.61
N THR A 26 -33.44 25.18 -17.02
CA THR A 26 -32.06 25.45 -17.46
C THR A 26 -31.20 25.96 -16.32
N GLU A 27 -31.78 26.18 -15.13
CA GLU A 27 -31.06 26.61 -13.94
C GLU A 27 -31.83 26.28 -12.66
N GLY A 28 -31.15 26.10 -11.54
CA GLY A 28 -31.80 25.83 -10.26
C GLY A 28 -30.81 25.65 -9.14
N TYR A 29 -31.24 24.98 -8.09
CA TYR A 29 -30.41 24.64 -6.93
C TYR A 29 -30.29 23.11 -6.80
N CYS A 30 -29.17 22.66 -6.24
CA CYS A 30 -28.82 21.24 -5.99
C CYS A 30 -28.16 21.07 -4.60
N GLY A 31 -28.72 21.79 -3.64
CA GLY A 31 -28.28 21.99 -2.27
C GLY A 31 -28.77 23.37 -1.80
N ASP A 32 -28.64 23.68 -0.51
CA ASP A 32 -29.08 24.98 0.04
C ASP A 32 -28.33 26.17 -0.59
N ASP A 33 -27.05 25.96 -0.92
CA ASP A 33 -26.12 27.00 -1.35
C ASP A 33 -25.46 26.72 -2.72
N THR A 34 -25.98 25.73 -3.44
CA THR A 34 -25.42 25.25 -4.71
C THR A 34 -26.38 25.54 -5.85
N LYS A 35 -25.95 26.33 -6.84
CA LYS A 35 -26.71 26.52 -8.08
C LYS A 35 -26.18 25.65 -9.20
N TRP A 36 -27.07 25.30 -10.11
CA TRP A 36 -26.72 24.70 -11.39
C TRP A 36 -27.36 25.47 -12.54
N SER A 37 -26.72 25.42 -13.71
CA SER A 37 -27.26 25.87 -14.99
C SER A 37 -26.88 24.91 -16.11
N PHE A 38 -27.74 24.79 -17.12
CA PHE A 38 -27.58 23.89 -18.26
C PHE A 38 -27.90 24.62 -19.56
N ASP A 39 -26.92 24.70 -20.46
CA ASP A 39 -27.02 25.42 -21.74
C ASP A 39 -27.43 24.51 -22.92
N GLY A 40 -27.78 23.25 -22.66
CA GLY A 40 -28.03 22.23 -23.68
C GLY A 40 -26.81 21.33 -23.98
N TYR A 41 -25.64 21.65 -23.43
CA TYR A 41 -24.40 20.90 -23.61
C TYR A 41 -23.62 20.75 -22.29
N THR A 42 -23.38 21.86 -21.60
CA THR A 42 -22.64 21.99 -20.34
C THR A 42 -23.59 22.16 -19.18
N LEU A 43 -23.44 21.32 -18.15
CA LEU A 43 -24.03 21.50 -16.84
C LEU A 43 -23.00 22.17 -15.92
N ALA A 44 -23.16 23.46 -15.66
CA ALA A 44 -22.32 24.20 -14.73
C ALA A 44 -22.94 24.20 -13.34
N ILE A 45 -22.13 23.98 -12.30
CA ILE A 45 -22.56 23.95 -10.90
C ILE A 45 -21.61 24.81 -10.09
N SER A 46 -22.13 25.77 -9.33
CA SER A 46 -21.31 26.70 -8.55
C SER A 46 -21.92 27.00 -7.19
N ASN A 47 -21.06 27.29 -6.22
CA ASN A 47 -21.47 27.90 -4.97
C ASN A 47 -21.99 29.33 -5.24
N VAL A 48 -23.05 29.74 -4.53
CA VAL A 48 -23.59 31.11 -4.57
C VAL A 48 -23.50 31.87 -3.25
N ASN A 49 -22.85 31.29 -2.24
CA ASN A 49 -22.65 31.90 -0.92
C ASN A 49 -21.21 32.42 -0.73
N ASP A 50 -21.10 33.70 -0.35
CA ASP A 50 -19.84 34.37 0.05
C ASP A 50 -19.39 34.05 1.49
N LYS A 51 -20.06 33.13 2.19
CA LYS A 51 -19.92 32.92 3.65
C LYS A 51 -18.88 31.86 4.06
N GLY A 52 -18.09 31.32 3.13
CA GLY A 52 -17.00 30.38 3.45
C GLY A 52 -17.44 29.03 4.05
N GLN A 53 -18.70 28.62 3.88
CA GLN A 53 -19.19 27.32 4.32
C GLN A 53 -18.94 26.22 3.25
N THR A 54 -18.82 24.98 3.70
CA THR A 54 -18.64 23.78 2.89
C THR A 54 -19.88 23.53 2.02
N VAL A 55 -19.77 23.74 0.70
CA VAL A 55 -20.89 23.58 -0.22
C VAL A 55 -20.84 22.22 -0.91
N VAL A 56 -21.96 21.52 -0.92
CA VAL A 56 -22.08 20.14 -1.41
C VAL A 56 -23.10 20.07 -2.54
N ILE A 57 -22.85 19.17 -3.48
CA ILE A 57 -23.90 18.66 -4.35
C ILE A 57 -24.57 17.52 -3.59
N ASP A 58 -25.89 17.55 -3.47
CA ASP A 58 -26.64 16.59 -2.65
C ASP A 58 -26.43 15.12 -3.08
N ASN A 59 -26.75 14.22 -2.14
CA ASN A 59 -26.87 12.79 -2.45
C ASN A 59 -28.19 12.52 -3.16
N TYR A 60 -28.13 11.72 -4.22
CA TYR A 60 -29.28 11.34 -5.00
C TYR A 60 -29.47 9.82 -4.99
N ASN A 61 -30.73 9.42 -4.96
CA ASN A 61 -31.21 8.06 -5.08
C ASN A 61 -32.55 8.12 -5.79
N VAL A 62 -32.73 7.27 -6.81
CA VAL A 62 -33.96 7.16 -7.61
C VAL A 62 -35.25 6.98 -6.78
N GLU A 63 -35.14 6.54 -5.53
CA GLU A 63 -36.27 6.37 -4.61
C GLU A 63 -36.57 7.58 -3.71
N LYS A 64 -35.58 8.42 -3.40
CA LYS A 64 -35.67 9.43 -2.32
C LYS A 64 -35.37 10.86 -2.76
N SER A 65 -34.43 11.05 -3.67
CA SER A 65 -33.99 12.37 -4.13
C SER A 65 -33.36 12.21 -5.52
N ILE A 66 -33.93 12.85 -6.54
CA ILE A 66 -33.40 12.76 -7.92
C ILE A 66 -32.62 14.02 -8.27
N ALA A 67 -31.53 13.84 -9.00
CA ALA A 67 -30.72 14.96 -9.47
C ALA A 67 -31.58 15.94 -10.29
N PRO A 68 -31.48 17.27 -10.08
CA PRO A 68 -32.32 18.25 -10.78
C PRO A 68 -32.25 18.15 -12.32
N TRP A 69 -31.12 17.70 -12.84
CA TRP A 69 -30.84 17.51 -14.27
C TRP A 69 -31.21 16.13 -14.81
N ILE A 70 -31.92 15.29 -14.04
CA ILE A 70 -32.32 13.92 -14.45
C ILE A 70 -32.98 13.84 -15.83
N LYS A 71 -33.76 14.87 -16.20
CA LYS A 71 -34.46 14.93 -17.49
C LYS A 71 -33.55 15.27 -18.68
N SER A 72 -32.45 15.98 -18.43
CA SER A 72 -31.48 16.40 -19.46
C SER A 72 -30.21 15.56 -19.44
N LYS A 73 -30.22 14.47 -18.67
CA LYS A 73 -29.06 13.62 -18.39
C LYS A 73 -28.41 12.97 -19.62
N LEU A 74 -29.22 12.71 -20.64
CA LEU A 74 -28.75 12.20 -21.93
C LEU A 74 -28.25 13.34 -22.85
N ASP A 75 -28.47 14.60 -22.50
CA ASP A 75 -28.02 15.76 -23.26
C ASP A 75 -26.71 16.33 -22.69
N ILE A 76 -26.43 16.13 -21.40
CA ILE A 76 -25.19 16.56 -20.76
C ILE A 76 -23.97 15.91 -21.46
N ARG A 77 -23.10 16.76 -22.02
CA ARG A 77 -21.81 16.39 -22.62
C ARG A 77 -20.63 16.86 -21.77
N LYS A 78 -20.81 17.92 -21.01
CA LYS A 78 -19.80 18.49 -20.12
C LYS A 78 -20.40 18.81 -18.77
N VAL A 79 -19.65 18.56 -17.70
CA VAL A 79 -19.96 19.06 -16.36
C VAL A 79 -18.84 19.99 -15.91
N GLU A 80 -19.20 21.17 -15.44
CA GLU A 80 -18.27 22.14 -14.84
C GLU A 80 -18.61 22.31 -13.36
N ILE A 81 -17.69 21.90 -12.50
CA ILE A 81 -17.79 22.09 -11.05
C ILE A 81 -16.98 23.32 -10.68
N GLY A 82 -17.68 24.38 -10.30
CA GLY A 82 -17.14 25.68 -9.99
C GLY A 82 -16.68 25.84 -8.54
N THR A 83 -16.38 27.08 -8.18
CA THR A 83 -15.75 27.44 -6.92
C THR A 83 -16.56 27.06 -5.68
N GLY A 84 -15.88 26.73 -4.59
CA GLY A 84 -16.49 26.46 -3.28
C GLY A 84 -17.21 25.12 -3.12
N ILE A 85 -17.36 24.32 -4.19
CA ILE A 85 -17.89 22.95 -4.08
C ILE A 85 -16.82 22.05 -3.45
N THR A 86 -17.22 21.29 -2.42
CA THR A 86 -16.34 20.44 -1.60
C THR A 86 -16.71 18.96 -1.67
N ARG A 87 -17.93 18.63 -2.09
CA ARG A 87 -18.40 17.25 -2.24
C ARG A 87 -19.35 17.11 -3.42
N ILE A 88 -19.15 16.05 -4.19
CA ILE A 88 -20.15 15.52 -5.11
C ILE A 88 -20.89 14.41 -4.40
N GLY A 89 -22.18 14.56 -4.15
CA GLY A 89 -22.99 13.55 -3.49
C GLY A 89 -23.20 12.29 -4.33
N SER A 90 -23.61 11.23 -3.65
CA SER A 90 -23.86 9.92 -4.25
C SER A 90 -24.80 10.01 -5.45
N CYS A 91 -24.50 9.26 -6.51
CA CYS A 91 -25.26 9.17 -7.75
C CYS A 91 -25.58 10.50 -8.49
N ALA A 92 -24.94 11.63 -8.17
CA ALA A 92 -25.25 12.93 -8.77
C ALA A 92 -25.25 12.95 -10.30
N PHE A 93 -24.32 12.26 -10.93
CA PHE A 93 -24.19 12.15 -12.39
C PHE A 93 -24.30 10.71 -12.90
N ALA A 94 -24.72 9.76 -12.06
CA ALA A 94 -24.80 8.35 -12.41
C ALA A 94 -25.70 8.13 -13.62
N ASN A 95 -25.25 7.57 -14.74
CA ASN A 95 -25.95 7.35 -16.01
C ASN A 95 -26.05 8.59 -16.93
N CYS A 96 -25.20 9.61 -16.74
CA CYS A 96 -24.98 10.63 -17.77
C CYS A 96 -24.20 9.99 -18.94
N GLN A 97 -24.84 9.11 -19.71
CA GLN A 97 -24.20 8.25 -20.72
C GLN A 97 -23.50 9.02 -21.84
N ASN A 98 -23.87 10.28 -22.05
CA ASN A 98 -23.27 11.14 -23.05
C ASN A 98 -22.25 12.14 -22.49
N LEU A 99 -22.03 12.17 -21.18
CA LEU A 99 -21.01 12.99 -20.55
C LEU A 99 -19.63 12.58 -21.09
N GLN A 100 -18.87 13.54 -21.61
CA GLN A 100 -17.55 13.33 -22.21
C GLN A 100 -16.43 13.91 -21.36
N GLU A 101 -16.72 14.97 -20.62
CA GLU A 101 -15.73 15.76 -19.89
C GLU A 101 -16.30 16.28 -18.57
N VAL A 102 -15.51 16.15 -17.50
CA VAL A 102 -15.77 16.81 -16.22
C VAL A 102 -14.60 17.74 -15.92
N VAL A 103 -14.90 19.02 -15.73
CA VAL A 103 -13.92 20.08 -15.44
C VAL A 103 -14.16 20.63 -14.04
N PHE A 104 -13.07 20.82 -13.31
CA PHE A 104 -13.05 21.36 -11.96
C PHE A 104 -12.38 22.74 -12.00
N SER A 105 -13.15 23.80 -11.82
CA SER A 105 -12.69 25.19 -11.97
C SER A 105 -12.74 25.90 -10.61
N GLY A 106 -11.57 26.02 -9.97
CA GLY A 106 -11.42 26.74 -8.69
C GLY A 106 -12.18 26.10 -7.51
N THR A 107 -12.43 24.79 -7.58
CA THR A 107 -13.12 23.99 -6.55
C THR A 107 -12.15 23.45 -5.49
N ASP A 108 -12.64 23.31 -4.25
CA ASP A 108 -11.97 22.65 -3.12
C ASP A 108 -12.54 21.24 -2.88
N LEU A 109 -12.83 20.49 -3.95
CA LEU A 109 -13.47 19.18 -3.88
C LEU A 109 -12.63 18.19 -3.07
N LYS A 110 -13.22 17.63 -2.01
CA LYS A 110 -12.63 16.64 -1.10
C LYS A 110 -13.20 15.24 -1.27
N GLU A 111 -14.45 15.12 -1.72
CA GLU A 111 -15.14 13.83 -1.81
C GLU A 111 -15.98 13.68 -3.09
N ILE A 112 -15.88 12.50 -3.70
CA ILE A 112 -16.79 12.01 -4.73
C ILE A 112 -17.54 10.81 -4.14
N GLY A 113 -18.84 10.99 -3.93
CA GLY A 113 -19.69 10.03 -3.25
C GLY A 113 -20.02 8.79 -4.06
N TRP A 114 -20.64 7.82 -3.39
CA TRP A 114 -20.97 6.51 -3.93
C TRP A 114 -21.66 6.58 -5.30
N GLY A 115 -21.09 5.88 -6.29
CA GLY A 115 -21.66 5.82 -7.64
C GLY A 115 -21.87 7.18 -8.34
N ALA A 116 -21.21 8.26 -7.91
CA ALA A 116 -21.48 9.62 -8.43
C ALA A 116 -21.43 9.74 -9.96
N PHE A 117 -20.56 8.98 -10.64
CA PHE A 117 -20.41 8.93 -12.10
C PHE A 117 -20.60 7.50 -12.67
N LEU A 118 -21.31 6.62 -11.95
CA LEU A 118 -21.64 5.27 -12.39
C LEU A 118 -22.28 5.30 -13.79
N ASN A 119 -21.86 4.46 -14.73
CA ASN A 119 -22.40 4.36 -16.10
C ASN A 119 -22.28 5.64 -16.96
N CYS A 120 -21.31 6.52 -16.68
CA CYS A 120 -20.93 7.62 -17.58
C CYS A 120 -20.03 7.10 -18.72
N SER A 121 -20.59 6.24 -19.58
CA SER A 121 -19.82 5.42 -20.54
C SER A 121 -19.01 6.20 -21.58
N ARG A 122 -19.35 7.47 -21.85
CA ARG A 122 -18.64 8.36 -22.77
C ARG A 122 -17.61 9.29 -22.10
N LEU A 123 -17.47 9.24 -20.78
CA LEU A 123 -16.55 10.10 -20.04
C LEU A 123 -15.13 9.73 -20.43
N ARG A 124 -14.44 10.65 -21.12
CA ARG A 124 -13.09 10.44 -21.63
C ARG A 124 -12.04 11.17 -20.81
N ASN A 125 -12.38 12.38 -20.39
CA ASN A 125 -11.45 13.30 -19.72
C ASN A 125 -12.00 13.70 -18.35
N ILE A 126 -11.23 13.44 -17.30
CA ILE A 126 -11.45 13.96 -15.97
C ILE A 126 -10.10 14.25 -15.32
N SER A 127 -9.88 15.50 -14.90
CA SER A 127 -8.66 15.90 -14.19
C SER A 127 -9.01 16.04 -12.71
N MET A 128 -8.65 15.06 -11.89
CA MET A 128 -9.00 15.08 -10.46
C MET A 128 -8.33 16.28 -9.76
N PRO A 129 -9.06 17.01 -8.90
CA PRO A 129 -8.46 18.11 -8.14
C PRO A 129 -7.50 17.58 -7.07
N VAL A 130 -6.39 18.29 -6.85
CA VAL A 130 -5.30 17.89 -5.92
C VAL A 130 -5.74 17.76 -4.44
N GLN A 131 -6.86 18.38 -4.08
CA GLN A 131 -7.42 18.34 -2.72
C GLN A 131 -8.36 17.16 -2.48
N LEU A 132 -8.65 16.33 -3.49
CA LEU A 132 -9.54 15.20 -3.36
C LEU A 132 -8.96 14.16 -2.38
N ARG A 133 -9.78 13.69 -1.44
CA ARG A 133 -9.39 12.75 -0.38
C ARG A 133 -10.17 11.44 -0.42
N ILE A 134 -11.37 11.44 -1.00
CA ILE A 134 -12.24 10.28 -1.00
C ILE A 134 -12.87 10.13 -2.39
N ILE A 135 -12.69 8.95 -2.98
CA ILE A 135 -13.49 8.44 -4.10
C ILE A 135 -14.21 7.21 -3.57
N GLU A 136 -15.52 7.29 -3.35
CA GLU A 136 -16.26 6.19 -2.76
C GLU A 136 -16.46 5.01 -3.72
N THR A 137 -16.95 3.89 -3.17
CA THR A 137 -17.24 2.66 -3.89
C THR A 137 -18.05 2.91 -5.17
N ILE A 138 -17.65 2.23 -6.26
CA ILE A 138 -18.24 2.29 -7.60
C ILE A 138 -18.41 3.70 -8.22
N ALA A 139 -17.74 4.73 -7.70
CA ALA A 139 -17.94 6.12 -8.13
C ALA A 139 -17.80 6.35 -9.65
N PHE A 140 -16.92 5.62 -10.33
CA PHE A 140 -16.65 5.69 -11.77
C PHE A 140 -16.85 4.35 -12.50
N ALA A 141 -17.62 3.43 -11.91
CA ALA A 141 -17.86 2.13 -12.53
C ALA A 141 -18.53 2.28 -13.92
N ASN A 142 -18.12 1.46 -14.89
CA ASN A 142 -18.59 1.47 -16.29
C ASN A 142 -18.35 2.80 -17.05
N CYS A 143 -17.31 3.57 -16.69
CA CYS A 143 -16.82 4.70 -17.47
C CYS A 143 -15.96 4.22 -18.65
N ASN A 144 -16.58 3.52 -19.61
CA ASN A 144 -15.87 2.74 -20.63
C ASN A 144 -14.97 3.54 -21.56
N SER A 145 -15.18 4.85 -21.74
CA SER A 145 -14.34 5.70 -22.61
C SER A 145 -13.17 6.38 -21.88
N LEU A 146 -13.06 6.19 -20.57
CA LEU A 146 -12.05 6.85 -19.75
C LEU A 146 -10.68 6.25 -20.10
N VAL A 147 -9.74 7.09 -20.55
CA VAL A 147 -8.43 6.62 -21.06
C VAL A 147 -7.35 6.64 -19.98
N SER A 148 -7.39 7.65 -19.12
CA SER A 148 -6.47 7.80 -18.00
C SER A 148 -7.15 8.44 -16.81
N VAL A 149 -6.60 8.21 -15.62
CA VAL A 149 -7.02 8.92 -14.40
C VAL A 149 -5.80 9.20 -13.53
N THR A 150 -5.78 10.37 -12.90
CA THR A 150 -4.80 10.78 -11.87
C THR A 150 -5.46 10.69 -10.50
N ILE A 151 -4.80 10.08 -9.49
CA ILE A 151 -5.34 9.89 -8.14
C ILE A 151 -4.41 10.67 -7.20
N PRO A 152 -4.92 11.69 -6.52
CA PRO A 152 -4.10 12.59 -5.71
C PRO A 152 -3.70 11.96 -4.36
N ASP A 153 -2.91 12.72 -3.61
CA ASP A 153 -2.36 12.40 -2.31
C ASP A 153 -3.42 12.15 -1.26
N GLN A 154 -3.15 11.16 -0.41
CA GLN A 154 -3.99 10.79 0.71
C GLN A 154 -5.44 10.49 0.26
N CYS A 155 -5.62 10.18 -1.04
CA CYS A 155 -6.90 9.86 -1.62
C CYS A 155 -7.20 8.37 -1.36
N ARG A 156 -8.28 8.12 -0.63
CA ARG A 156 -8.84 6.79 -0.41
C ARG A 156 -9.77 6.47 -1.56
N VAL A 157 -9.39 5.46 -2.35
CA VAL A 157 -10.20 4.95 -3.46
C VAL A 157 -10.97 3.73 -2.96
N GLY A 158 -12.29 3.82 -2.96
CA GLY A 158 -13.19 2.76 -2.51
C GLY A 158 -13.23 1.57 -3.45
N ASP A 159 -13.79 0.48 -2.95
CA ASP A 159 -13.90 -0.77 -3.68
C ASP A 159 -14.58 -0.58 -5.04
N GLN A 160 -14.06 -1.26 -6.07
CA GLN A 160 -14.63 -1.25 -7.43
C GLN A 160 -14.86 0.15 -8.04
N ALA A 161 -14.20 1.20 -7.52
CA ALA A 161 -14.43 2.58 -7.94
C ALA A 161 -14.33 2.79 -9.46
N PHE A 162 -13.46 2.06 -10.15
CA PHE A 162 -13.25 2.09 -11.61
C PHE A 162 -13.45 0.71 -12.25
N VAL A 163 -14.35 -0.11 -11.68
CA VAL A 163 -14.66 -1.44 -12.28
C VAL A 163 -15.24 -1.27 -13.68
N SER A 164 -14.83 -2.14 -14.61
CA SER A 164 -15.30 -2.16 -16.00
C SER A 164 -15.03 -0.86 -16.79
N CYS A 165 -13.97 -0.12 -16.45
CA CYS A 165 -13.45 0.98 -17.26
C CYS A 165 -12.56 0.43 -18.39
N ASP A 166 -13.17 -0.10 -19.45
CA ASP A 166 -12.48 -0.94 -20.45
C ASP A 166 -11.35 -0.25 -21.23
N ASN A 167 -11.47 1.05 -21.53
CA ASN A 167 -10.44 1.81 -22.24
C ASN A 167 -9.41 2.50 -21.33
N LEU A 168 -9.48 2.27 -20.01
CA LEU A 168 -8.48 2.81 -19.08
C LEU A 168 -7.14 2.13 -19.42
N LYS A 169 -6.14 2.93 -19.80
CA LYS A 169 -4.83 2.47 -20.33
C LYS A 169 -3.64 2.99 -19.55
N SER A 170 -3.80 4.11 -18.86
CA SER A 170 -2.83 4.56 -17.87
C SER A 170 -3.56 5.03 -16.63
N ILE A 171 -2.89 4.88 -15.51
CA ILE A 171 -3.36 5.41 -14.25
C ILE A 171 -2.10 6.22 -13.73
N GLU A 172 -2.21 7.42 -13.12
CA GLU A 172 -1.12 8.21 -12.40
C GLU A 172 -1.35 8.55 -10.85
N MET A 173 -0.76 7.84 -9.83
CA MET A 173 -1.25 7.82 -8.40
C MET A 173 -0.19 8.35 -7.50
N SER A 174 -0.60 8.95 -6.39
CA SER A 174 0.23 9.15 -5.21
C SER A 174 0.72 7.85 -4.56
N PRO A 175 1.93 7.82 -3.97
CA PRO A 175 2.39 6.70 -3.15
C PRO A 175 1.62 6.60 -1.84
N THR A 176 0.95 7.70 -1.43
CA THR A 176 0.08 7.75 -0.23
C THR A 176 -1.37 7.36 -0.51
N ALA A 177 -1.72 7.07 -1.76
CA ALA A 177 -3.10 6.70 -2.09
C ALA A 177 -3.43 5.31 -1.54
N ILE A 178 -4.57 5.19 -0.86
CA ILE A 178 -5.06 3.91 -0.32
C ILE A 178 -6.08 3.36 -1.32
N ILE A 179 -5.86 2.13 -1.80
CA ILE A 179 -6.67 1.51 -2.85
C ILE A 179 -7.51 0.36 -2.26
N GLY A 180 -8.82 0.48 -2.41
CA GLY A 180 -9.80 -0.54 -2.04
C GLY A 180 -9.80 -1.74 -2.98
N HIS A 181 -10.51 -2.79 -2.60
CA HIS A 181 -10.53 -4.05 -3.32
C HIS A 181 -11.08 -3.89 -4.73
N HIS A 182 -10.40 -4.49 -5.72
CA HIS A 182 -10.81 -4.50 -7.13
C HIS A 182 -11.09 -3.12 -7.71
N ALA A 183 -10.50 -2.05 -7.15
CA ALA A 183 -10.77 -0.67 -7.57
C ALA A 183 -10.60 -0.43 -9.08
N PHE A 184 -9.73 -1.17 -9.76
CA PHE A 184 -9.48 -1.06 -11.22
C PHE A 184 -9.69 -2.37 -11.98
N ALA A 185 -10.47 -3.32 -11.43
CA ALA A 185 -10.67 -4.62 -12.08
C ALA A 185 -11.57 -4.52 -13.32
N ARG A 186 -11.38 -5.43 -14.28
CA ARG A 186 -12.33 -5.69 -15.37
C ARG A 186 -12.96 -7.06 -15.22
N GLU A 187 -14.24 -7.17 -15.59
CA GLU A 187 -14.91 -8.46 -15.69
C GLU A 187 -14.52 -9.15 -17.00
N ILE A 188 -14.01 -10.37 -16.91
CA ILE A 188 -13.75 -11.24 -18.04
C ILE A 188 -14.52 -12.54 -17.87
N THR A 189 -15.16 -13.01 -18.94
CA THR A 189 -15.80 -14.33 -18.92
C THR A 189 -14.81 -15.37 -19.43
N LEU A 190 -14.36 -16.25 -18.54
CA LEU A 190 -13.49 -17.38 -18.87
C LEU A 190 -14.24 -18.68 -18.63
N ASN A 191 -14.45 -19.48 -19.68
CA ASN A 191 -15.19 -20.75 -19.63
C ASN A 191 -16.60 -20.60 -19.01
N ASN A 192 -17.38 -19.61 -19.46
CA ASN A 192 -18.72 -19.27 -18.93
C ASN A 192 -18.76 -18.89 -17.44
N LYS A 193 -17.63 -18.53 -16.84
CA LYS A 193 -17.55 -17.97 -15.49
C LYS A 193 -16.99 -16.56 -15.54
N VAL A 194 -17.69 -15.61 -14.94
CA VAL A 194 -17.20 -14.25 -14.75
C VAL A 194 -16.04 -14.30 -13.76
N ARG A 195 -14.90 -13.72 -14.14
CA ARG A 195 -13.73 -13.51 -13.30
C ARG A 195 -13.37 -12.04 -13.32
N HIS A 196 -12.88 -11.52 -12.21
CA HIS A 196 -12.32 -10.17 -12.15
C HIS A 196 -10.84 -10.28 -12.49
N ALA A 197 -10.45 -9.79 -13.67
CA ALA A 197 -9.04 -9.61 -14.01
C ALA A 197 -8.57 -8.26 -13.47
N LEU A 198 -7.45 -8.29 -12.77
CA LEU A 198 -6.75 -7.06 -12.39
C LEU A 198 -6.31 -6.32 -13.66
N TYR A 199 -6.24 -5.00 -13.52
CA TYR A 199 -5.85 -4.10 -14.59
C TYR A 199 -4.52 -4.52 -15.24
N SER A 200 -4.49 -4.63 -16.56
CA SER A 200 -3.36 -5.17 -17.33
C SER A 200 -2.51 -4.09 -18.04
N GLY A 201 -2.71 -2.80 -17.73
CA GLY A 201 -1.98 -1.69 -18.33
C GLY A 201 -0.72 -1.30 -17.57
N GLU A 202 0.02 -0.31 -18.09
CA GLU A 202 1.20 0.21 -17.38
C GLU A 202 0.78 0.86 -16.08
N ILE A 203 1.45 0.41 -15.04
CA ILE A 203 1.41 1.01 -13.73
C ILE A 203 2.95 1.36 -13.54
N ILE A 204 3.38 2.65 -13.53
CA ILE A 204 4.61 3.44 -13.01
C ILE A 204 4.71 3.85 -11.45
N ARG A 205 5.49 3.19 -10.52
CA ARG A 205 5.37 3.34 -9.01
C ARG A 205 6.52 4.10 -8.38
N ILE A 206 6.23 4.83 -7.31
CA ILE A 206 7.20 5.53 -6.48
C ILE A 206 7.49 4.69 -5.25
N PRO A 207 8.72 4.72 -4.72
CA PRO A 207 9.08 3.94 -3.55
C PRO A 207 8.17 4.28 -2.34
N PRO A 208 7.63 3.29 -1.61
CA PRO A 208 6.48 3.47 -0.69
C PRO A 208 6.72 4.42 0.51
N TYR A 209 7.97 4.72 0.81
CA TYR A 209 8.41 5.65 1.86
C TYR A 209 8.75 7.06 1.32
N ILE A 210 8.89 7.23 -0.01
CA ILE A 210 8.90 8.54 -0.69
C ILE A 210 7.47 8.83 -1.02
N ASN A 211 6.93 9.84 -0.37
CA ASN A 211 5.54 10.11 -0.50
C ASN A 211 5.32 11.61 -0.48
N ALA A 212 4.16 12.01 -0.92
CA ALA A 212 3.83 13.41 -1.05
C ALA A 212 3.99 14.23 0.24
N ASP A 213 3.88 13.58 1.39
CA ASP A 213 3.92 14.25 2.69
C ASP A 213 5.32 14.37 3.26
N ASN A 214 6.30 13.68 2.71
CA ASN A 214 7.68 14.04 2.90
C ASN A 214 8.31 14.62 1.63
N SER A 215 7.60 14.67 0.50
CA SER A 215 8.15 15.05 -0.81
C SER A 215 8.87 16.40 -0.81
N HIS A 216 8.35 17.33 0.00
CA HIS A 216 8.89 18.67 0.21
C HIS A 216 10.23 18.67 0.96
N GLU A 217 10.50 17.68 1.80
CA GLU A 217 11.81 17.45 2.45
C GLU A 217 12.87 16.87 1.48
N TYR A 218 12.45 16.43 0.30
CA TYR A 218 13.30 15.79 -0.72
C TYR A 218 13.29 16.51 -2.05
N GLY A 219 12.89 17.78 -2.06
CA GLY A 219 13.00 18.66 -3.23
C GLY A 219 12.07 18.31 -4.39
N LEU A 220 11.06 17.46 -4.16
CA LEU A 220 10.05 17.07 -5.16
C LEU A 220 8.73 17.82 -4.86
N SER A 221 8.11 18.41 -5.87
CA SER A 221 6.75 18.94 -5.69
C SER A 221 5.80 17.77 -5.46
N LYS A 222 4.81 17.94 -4.57
CA LYS A 222 3.76 16.94 -4.32
C LYS A 222 3.24 16.30 -5.63
N SER A 223 2.93 17.18 -6.59
CA SER A 223 2.46 16.85 -7.94
C SER A 223 3.39 15.98 -8.79
N SER A 224 4.71 15.98 -8.54
CA SER A 224 5.70 15.15 -9.25
C SER A 224 5.85 13.77 -8.61
N VAL A 225 5.48 13.60 -7.35
CA VAL A 225 5.45 12.29 -6.68
C VAL A 225 4.13 11.58 -7.00
N GLU A 226 3.03 12.33 -7.04
CA GLU A 226 1.75 11.83 -7.54
C GLU A 226 1.82 11.29 -8.98
N LYS A 227 2.82 11.72 -9.76
CA LYS A 227 2.96 11.37 -11.17
C LYS A 227 3.60 10.02 -11.47
N PHE A 228 4.53 9.57 -10.63
CA PHE A 228 5.30 8.35 -10.90
C PHE A 228 4.87 7.18 -10.01
N SER A 229 3.70 7.20 -9.33
CA SER A 229 3.29 6.11 -8.42
C SER A 229 2.22 5.14 -8.92
N LYS A 230 1.47 5.44 -9.99
CA LYS A 230 0.58 4.41 -10.56
C LYS A 230 1.33 3.62 -11.56
N GLY A 231 1.60 2.39 -11.10
CA GLY A 231 2.88 1.97 -10.65
C GLY A 231 3.39 0.60 -10.54
N HIS A 232 2.64 -0.17 -9.83
CA HIS A 232 2.99 -1.54 -9.77
C HIS A 232 1.84 -2.17 -10.50
N VAL A 233 2.19 -2.60 -11.72
CA VAL A 233 2.32 -4.02 -12.06
C VAL A 233 1.99 -4.88 -10.84
N ASP A 234 1.32 -6.03 -10.99
CA ASP A 234 1.74 -7.13 -10.12
C ASP A 234 3.28 -7.15 -10.25
N ILE A 235 4.03 -6.69 -9.24
CA ILE A 235 5.39 -7.16 -9.15
C ILE A 235 5.22 -8.60 -8.69
N ASN A 236 4.84 -9.43 -9.66
CA ASN A 236 5.65 -10.57 -9.98
C ASN A 236 7.06 -9.99 -10.19
N TYR A 237 7.74 -9.71 -9.07
CA TYR A 237 9.14 -10.01 -9.07
C TYR A 237 9.15 -11.45 -9.52
N ASP A 238 9.78 -11.68 -10.66
CA ASP A 238 10.07 -13.02 -11.15
C ASP A 238 11.08 -13.62 -10.16
N TYR A 239 10.62 -13.82 -8.92
CA TYR A 239 11.36 -14.48 -7.88
C TYR A 239 11.30 -15.93 -8.28
N LYS A 240 12.48 -16.49 -8.43
CA LYS A 240 12.62 -17.92 -8.65
C LYS A 240 11.95 -18.62 -7.47
N THR A 241 10.81 -19.26 -7.70
CA THR A 241 10.11 -20.02 -6.68
C THR A 241 10.94 -21.23 -6.28
N SER A 242 11.12 -21.42 -4.99
CA SER A 242 11.88 -22.51 -4.40
C SER A 242 10.97 -23.59 -3.84
N THR A 243 11.60 -24.63 -3.31
CA THR A 243 10.87 -25.66 -2.60
C THR A 243 10.17 -25.14 -1.35
N VAL A 244 10.68 -24.09 -0.68
CA VAL A 244 10.09 -23.59 0.56
C VAL A 244 8.82 -22.77 0.34
N ASP A 245 8.59 -22.22 -0.86
CA ASP A 245 7.36 -21.50 -1.21
C ASP A 245 6.13 -22.43 -1.37
N SER A 246 6.40 -23.70 -1.67
CA SER A 246 5.36 -24.72 -1.90
C SER A 246 5.02 -25.45 -0.60
N LEU A 247 4.05 -24.91 0.14
CA LEU A 247 3.48 -25.51 1.34
C LEU A 247 2.41 -26.55 0.98
N THR A 248 2.70 -27.84 1.25
CA THR A 248 1.76 -28.95 1.04
C THR A 248 1.02 -29.37 2.30
N VAL A 249 1.51 -28.93 3.48
CA VAL A 249 0.94 -29.28 4.79
C VAL A 249 0.34 -28.02 5.40
N THR A 250 -0.89 -28.16 5.93
CA THR A 250 -1.58 -27.14 6.71
C THR A 250 -1.90 -27.73 8.08
N SER A 251 -1.56 -27.02 9.14
CA SER A 251 -1.89 -27.38 10.52
C SER A 251 -3.40 -27.53 10.65
N THR A 252 -3.82 -28.60 11.32
CA THR A 252 -5.23 -28.81 11.71
C THR A 252 -5.56 -28.12 13.03
N MET A 253 -4.55 -27.61 13.74
CA MET A 253 -4.70 -26.90 15.01
C MET A 253 -4.63 -25.40 14.80
N THR A 254 -5.58 -24.67 15.37
CA THR A 254 -5.55 -23.20 15.44
C THR A 254 -4.88 -22.75 16.72
N ARG A 255 -3.81 -21.96 16.62
CA ARG A 255 -3.07 -21.38 17.75
C ARG A 255 -3.47 -19.93 17.97
N ASN A 256 -4.59 -19.71 18.66
CA ASN A 256 -5.09 -18.36 18.97
C ASN A 256 -4.19 -17.59 19.97
N ASP A 257 -3.29 -18.31 20.63
CA ASP A 257 -2.29 -17.80 21.56
C ASP A 257 -1.06 -17.22 20.85
N LEU A 258 -0.91 -17.42 19.53
CA LEU A 258 0.20 -16.90 18.73
C LEU A 258 -0.19 -15.63 17.96
N TYR A 259 0.76 -14.70 17.89
CA TYR A 259 0.69 -13.47 17.10
C TYR A 259 1.99 -13.27 16.32
N ALA A 260 1.92 -12.70 15.12
CA ALA A 260 3.08 -12.49 14.26
C ALA A 260 3.13 -11.06 13.69
N LEU A 261 4.17 -10.30 14.05
CA LEU A 261 4.56 -9.07 13.37
C LEU A 261 5.66 -9.40 12.37
N ILE A 262 5.42 -9.13 11.09
CA ILE A 262 6.33 -9.48 10.00
C ILE A 262 6.64 -8.22 9.21
N ILE A 263 7.92 -7.87 9.11
CA ILE A 263 8.38 -6.66 8.45
C ILE A 263 9.32 -7.06 7.32
N GLY A 264 8.96 -6.70 6.09
CA GLY A 264 9.75 -6.97 4.89
C GLY A 264 10.13 -5.67 4.22
N ASN A 265 11.33 -5.17 4.49
CA ASN A 265 11.83 -3.92 3.92
C ASN A 265 12.84 -4.24 2.81
N GLN A 266 12.42 -4.06 1.56
CA GLN A 266 13.21 -4.35 0.37
C GLN A 266 13.62 -3.08 -0.35
N ASN A 267 12.70 -2.16 -0.58
CA ASN A 267 12.96 -0.96 -1.34
C ASN A 267 13.30 0.15 -0.33
N TYR A 268 14.52 0.72 -0.41
CA TYR A 268 15.00 1.72 0.57
C TYR A 268 15.27 3.07 -0.07
N ARG A 269 14.99 4.16 0.66
CA ARG A 269 15.19 5.52 0.13
C ARG A 269 16.63 5.91 -0.04
N PHE A 270 17.39 5.49 0.95
CA PHE A 270 18.71 6.03 1.25
C PHE A 270 19.74 4.93 1.47
N ALA A 271 19.34 3.70 1.20
CA ALA A 271 20.19 2.54 1.22
C ALA A 271 19.93 1.77 -0.08
N SER A 272 20.82 0.84 -0.41
CA SER A 272 20.55 -0.07 -1.52
C SER A 272 19.34 -0.95 -1.21
N ASP A 273 18.69 -1.48 -2.23
CA ASP A 273 17.62 -2.45 -2.01
C ASP A 273 18.14 -3.71 -1.31
N VAL A 274 17.25 -4.40 -0.59
CA VAL A 274 17.50 -5.70 0.04
C VAL A 274 16.68 -6.74 -0.70
N PRO A 275 17.26 -7.41 -1.72
CA PRO A 275 16.53 -8.37 -2.52
C PRO A 275 15.83 -9.42 -1.65
N TYR A 276 14.63 -9.80 -2.07
CA TYR A 276 13.79 -10.84 -1.47
C TYR A 276 13.15 -10.49 -0.12
N ALA A 277 13.47 -9.37 0.54
CA ALA A 277 12.93 -9.09 1.88
C ALA A 277 11.38 -9.03 1.94
N ILE A 278 10.70 -8.49 0.93
CA ILE A 278 9.23 -8.54 0.84
C ILE A 278 8.74 -9.97 0.56
N HIS A 279 9.43 -10.69 -0.33
CA HIS A 279 9.09 -12.07 -0.66
C HIS A 279 9.17 -12.97 0.58
N ASP A 280 10.28 -12.86 1.29
CA ASP A 280 10.59 -13.54 2.53
C ASP A 280 9.54 -13.27 3.61
N ALA A 281 9.18 -12.00 3.81
CA ALA A 281 8.12 -11.61 4.75
C ALA A 281 6.77 -12.27 4.39
N ARG A 282 6.35 -12.20 3.13
CA ARG A 282 5.09 -12.81 2.67
C ARG A 282 5.08 -14.31 2.87
N VAL A 283 6.16 -15.00 2.48
CA VAL A 283 6.28 -16.46 2.58
C VAL A 283 6.34 -16.88 4.06
N PHE A 284 7.07 -16.15 4.91
CA PHE A 284 7.08 -16.39 6.35
C PHE A 284 5.68 -16.20 6.98
N GLY A 285 4.90 -15.21 6.53
CA GLY A 285 3.50 -15.04 6.93
C GLY A 285 2.62 -16.23 6.54
N ASP A 286 2.88 -16.81 5.37
CA ASP A 286 2.25 -18.03 4.91
C ASP A 286 2.59 -19.24 5.80
N TYR A 287 3.84 -19.35 6.28
CA TYR A 287 4.22 -20.37 7.26
C TYR A 287 3.56 -20.16 8.62
N CYS A 288 3.51 -18.92 9.10
CA CYS A 288 2.77 -18.54 10.30
C CYS A 288 1.32 -19.02 10.23
N LYS A 289 0.65 -18.74 9.10
CA LYS A 289 -0.74 -19.14 8.89
C LYS A 289 -0.91 -20.65 8.73
N LYS A 290 -0.19 -21.25 7.78
CA LYS A 290 -0.45 -22.61 7.30
C LYS A 290 0.28 -23.65 8.14
N VAL A 291 1.53 -23.42 8.52
CA VAL A 291 2.35 -24.39 9.24
C VAL A 291 2.15 -24.26 10.75
N LEU A 292 2.14 -23.04 11.28
CA LEU A 292 1.97 -22.81 12.73
C LEU A 292 0.49 -22.71 13.15
N GLY A 293 -0.44 -22.56 12.20
CA GLY A 293 -1.87 -22.50 12.49
C GLY A 293 -2.31 -21.18 13.13
N ILE A 294 -1.58 -20.09 12.89
CA ILE A 294 -1.91 -18.76 13.42
C ILE A 294 -3.11 -18.19 12.64
N PRO A 295 -4.16 -17.69 13.32
CA PRO A 295 -5.27 -17.00 12.67
C PRO A 295 -4.80 -15.82 11.83
N ALA A 296 -5.42 -15.59 10.67
CA ALA A 296 -5.01 -14.50 9.76
C ALA A 296 -5.09 -13.11 10.43
N GLY A 297 -6.07 -12.88 11.33
CA GLY A 297 -6.18 -11.63 12.08
C GLY A 297 -5.11 -11.44 13.17
N ASN A 298 -4.32 -12.48 13.47
CA ASN A 298 -3.19 -12.41 14.39
C ASN A 298 -1.84 -12.22 13.66
N ILE A 299 -1.85 -12.06 12.33
CA ILE A 299 -0.66 -11.91 11.50
C ILE A 299 -0.72 -10.53 10.83
N HIS A 300 0.24 -9.67 11.12
CA HIS A 300 0.41 -8.37 10.47
C HIS A 300 1.70 -8.37 9.66
N ILE A 301 1.59 -7.94 8.39
CA ILE A 301 2.72 -7.83 7.46
C ILE A 301 2.87 -6.38 7.05
N ALA A 302 4.00 -5.78 7.40
CA ALA A 302 4.37 -4.43 7.01
C ALA A 302 5.48 -4.50 5.94
N GLU A 303 5.14 -4.12 4.70
CA GLU A 303 6.06 -4.12 3.57
C GLU A 303 6.64 -2.72 3.34
N ASP A 304 7.96 -2.65 3.17
CA ASP A 304 8.71 -1.40 3.07
C ASP A 304 8.31 -0.38 4.14
N ALA A 305 8.15 -0.87 5.35
CA ALA A 305 7.63 -0.15 6.49
C ALA A 305 8.55 1.01 6.89
N THR A 306 7.92 2.17 7.08
CA THR A 306 8.56 3.34 7.67
C THR A 306 8.72 3.16 9.17
N LYS A 307 9.49 4.05 9.81
CA LYS A 307 9.65 4.03 11.25
C LYS A 307 8.31 4.21 11.97
N GLN A 308 7.44 5.08 11.44
CA GLN A 308 6.11 5.33 11.98
C GLN A 308 5.23 4.07 11.92
N MET A 309 5.18 3.40 10.77
CA MET A 309 4.41 2.16 10.63
C MET A 309 4.87 1.11 11.64
N ILE A 310 6.18 0.90 11.78
CA ILE A 310 6.72 -0.10 12.70
C ILE A 310 6.44 0.28 14.17
N MET A 311 6.80 1.50 14.57
CA MET A 311 6.82 1.88 15.99
C MET A 311 5.46 2.34 16.51
N GLU A 312 4.64 2.99 15.68
CA GLU A 312 3.35 3.53 16.09
C GLU A 312 2.22 2.58 15.70
N GLU A 313 2.01 2.33 14.40
CA GLU A 313 0.86 1.56 13.93
C GLU A 313 0.92 0.09 14.38
N GLU A 314 2.06 -0.58 14.19
CA GLU A 314 2.20 -1.99 14.53
C GLU A 314 2.48 -2.21 16.02
N MET A 315 3.47 -1.49 16.57
CA MET A 315 3.86 -1.67 17.96
C MET A 315 2.91 -1.00 18.95
N GLU A 316 2.53 0.26 18.73
CA GLU A 316 1.75 1.01 19.72
C GLU A 316 0.24 0.86 19.56
N ASP A 317 -0.29 0.77 18.34
CA ASP A 317 -1.73 0.64 18.13
C ASP A 317 -2.16 -0.84 18.11
N TRP A 318 -1.52 -1.67 17.27
CA TRP A 318 -1.92 -3.06 17.13
C TRP A 318 -1.49 -3.96 18.30
N ILE A 319 -0.19 -4.03 18.60
CA ILE A 319 0.32 -4.95 19.63
C ILE A 319 -0.25 -4.60 21.02
N ASN A 320 -0.32 -3.32 21.39
CA ASN A 320 -0.93 -2.92 22.66
C ASN A 320 -2.44 -3.23 22.74
N GLY A 321 -3.13 -3.31 21.60
CA GLY A 321 -4.54 -3.69 21.54
C GLY A 321 -4.80 -5.17 21.89
N ILE A 322 -3.78 -6.02 21.91
CA ILE A 322 -3.91 -7.45 22.22
C ILE A 322 -4.10 -7.66 23.72
N SER A 323 -5.20 -8.24 24.16
CA SER A 323 -5.45 -8.59 25.58
C SER A 323 -4.74 -9.89 26.01
N ASP A 324 -4.60 -10.13 27.33
CA ASP A 324 -4.11 -11.41 27.91
C ASP A 324 -2.74 -11.88 27.37
N ARG A 325 -1.81 -10.92 27.24
CA ARG A 325 -0.50 -11.15 26.60
C ARG A 325 0.40 -12.11 27.40
N ASP A 326 0.24 -12.16 28.71
CA ASP A 326 0.96 -13.05 29.63
C ASP A 326 0.66 -14.55 29.41
N ASN A 327 -0.39 -14.88 28.65
CA ASN A 327 -0.71 -16.24 28.20
C ASN A 327 -0.45 -16.46 26.69
N LYS A 328 0.08 -15.46 25.98
CA LYS A 328 0.28 -15.45 24.53
C LYS A 328 1.75 -15.36 24.15
N HIS A 329 2.05 -15.74 22.92
CA HIS A 329 3.38 -15.63 22.36
C HIS A 329 3.39 -14.67 21.17
N LEU A 330 4.51 -13.96 21.01
CA LEU A 330 4.73 -13.05 19.90
C LEU A 330 5.91 -13.53 19.03
N ILE A 331 5.69 -13.60 17.73
CA ILE A 331 6.71 -13.84 16.71
C ILE A 331 6.96 -12.50 16.01
N VAL A 332 8.21 -12.07 15.96
CA VAL A 332 8.63 -10.88 15.22
C VAL A 332 9.62 -11.33 14.16
N TYR A 333 9.33 -11.00 12.91
CA TYR A 333 10.21 -11.28 11.79
C TYR A 333 10.58 -9.97 11.10
N TYR A 334 11.86 -9.77 10.83
CA TYR A 334 12.36 -8.63 10.08
C TYR A 334 13.33 -9.09 9.00
N ALA A 335 13.06 -8.71 7.76
CA ALA A 335 14.00 -8.79 6.65
C ALA A 335 14.32 -7.39 6.14
N GLY A 336 15.60 -7.04 6.06
CA GLY A 336 16.01 -5.71 5.64
C GLY A 336 17.43 -5.31 6.03
N HIS A 337 17.70 -4.01 6.02
CA HIS A 337 18.97 -3.45 6.46
C HIS A 337 19.01 -3.31 7.97
N GLY A 338 20.16 -3.64 8.53
CA GLY A 338 20.60 -3.14 9.82
C GLY A 338 21.80 -2.22 9.60
N VAL A 339 22.09 -1.35 10.57
CA VAL A 339 23.22 -0.43 10.48
C VAL A 339 23.91 -0.27 11.83
N PRO A 340 25.26 -0.31 11.88
CA PRO A 340 26.02 0.03 13.08
C PRO A 340 26.18 1.56 13.25
N ASP A 341 26.10 2.05 14.49
CA ASP A 341 26.52 3.41 14.87
C ASP A 341 27.93 3.41 15.45
N VAL A 342 28.86 3.79 14.59
CA VAL A 342 30.29 3.87 14.86
C VAL A 342 30.67 4.98 15.85
N LYS A 343 29.76 5.94 16.10
CA LYS A 343 30.01 7.10 16.98
C LYS A 343 29.44 6.91 18.39
N ASN A 344 28.58 5.92 18.59
CA ASN A 344 27.92 5.66 19.87
C ASN A 344 28.03 4.19 20.26
N LYS A 345 29.16 3.83 20.88
CA LYS A 345 29.39 2.50 21.49
C LYS A 345 29.05 1.30 20.57
N ASN A 346 29.26 1.42 19.25
CA ASN A 346 28.93 0.36 18.28
C ASN A 346 27.48 -0.16 18.35
N LYS A 347 26.49 0.67 18.71
CA LYS A 347 25.08 0.25 18.73
C LYS A 347 24.58 -0.19 17.34
N ALA A 348 23.74 -1.21 17.29
CA ALA A 348 23.03 -1.63 16.08
C ALA A 348 21.61 -1.05 15.98
N TYR A 349 21.17 -0.80 14.75
CA TYR A 349 19.85 -0.24 14.45
C TYR A 349 19.18 -1.02 13.33
N ILE A 350 17.89 -1.34 13.49
CA ILE A 350 17.00 -1.63 12.37
C ILE A 350 16.86 -0.35 11.55
N LEU A 351 16.91 -0.49 10.23
CA LEU A 351 16.74 0.64 9.31
C LEU A 351 15.34 0.58 8.68
N PRO A 352 14.39 1.42 9.10
CA PRO A 352 13.17 1.64 8.36
C PRO A 352 13.42 2.28 6.99
N THR A 353 12.51 2.10 6.05
CA THR A 353 12.73 2.49 4.65
C THR A 353 12.83 4.01 4.42
N ASP A 354 12.33 4.80 5.37
CA ASP A 354 12.41 6.26 5.44
C ASP A 354 13.64 6.78 6.22
N VAL A 355 14.59 5.93 6.59
CA VAL A 355 15.77 6.31 7.40
C VAL A 355 17.09 6.19 6.63
N ARG A 356 17.97 7.21 6.76
CA ARG A 356 19.32 7.22 6.17
C ARG A 356 20.28 6.35 6.97
N GLY A 357 20.93 5.38 6.31
CA GLY A 357 21.98 4.56 6.93
C GLY A 357 23.21 5.35 7.41
N THR A 358 23.45 6.56 6.88
CA THR A 358 24.53 7.44 7.37
C THR A 358 24.20 8.15 8.69
N ASN A 359 22.93 8.09 9.14
CA ASN A 359 22.49 8.60 10.43
C ASN A 359 21.70 7.52 11.20
N PRO A 360 22.38 6.44 11.64
CA PRO A 360 21.74 5.27 12.24
C PRO A 360 20.88 5.60 13.46
N LYS A 361 21.20 6.67 14.21
CA LYS A 361 20.42 7.15 15.37
C LYS A 361 18.96 7.48 15.07
N ARG A 362 18.62 7.74 13.79
CA ARG A 362 17.22 7.97 13.37
C ARG A 362 16.46 6.67 13.13
N GLY A 363 17.17 5.55 12.98
CA GLY A 363 16.58 4.22 12.89
C GLY A 363 15.99 3.78 14.22
N ILE A 364 15.75 2.50 14.34
CA ILE A 364 15.24 1.91 15.57
C ILE A 364 16.41 1.17 16.21
N ALA A 365 16.92 1.67 17.33
CA ALA A 365 18.01 1.00 18.03
C ALA A 365 17.54 -0.39 18.46
N LEU A 366 18.38 -1.41 18.32
CA LEU A 366 17.99 -2.76 18.72
C LEU A 366 17.66 -2.85 20.21
N ASP A 367 18.41 -2.16 21.07
CA ASP A 367 18.09 -2.04 22.51
C ASP A 367 16.65 -1.52 22.73
N ASP A 368 16.27 -0.44 22.04
CA ASP A 368 14.96 0.19 22.18
C ASP A 368 13.86 -0.73 21.60
N PHE A 369 14.15 -1.40 20.48
CA PHE A 369 13.25 -2.37 19.86
C PHE A 369 12.97 -3.55 20.80
N TYR A 370 14.02 -4.15 21.37
CA TYR A 370 13.87 -5.26 22.32
C TYR A 370 13.24 -4.81 23.63
N GLY A 371 13.59 -3.61 24.12
CA GLY A 371 12.99 -2.99 25.29
C GLY A 371 11.47 -2.88 25.12
N LYS A 372 11.03 -2.26 24.03
CA LYS A 372 9.60 -2.09 23.70
C LYS A 372 8.88 -3.44 23.56
N LEU A 373 9.47 -4.39 22.83
CA LEU A 373 8.91 -5.74 22.70
C LEU A 373 8.76 -6.44 24.06
N GLY A 374 9.71 -6.18 24.97
CA GLY A 374 9.68 -6.67 26.33
C GLY A 374 8.57 -6.05 27.19
N GLU A 375 8.35 -4.74 27.06
CA GLU A 375 7.31 -4.00 27.80
C GLU A 375 5.89 -4.50 27.51
N PHE A 376 5.64 -5.10 26.34
CA PHE A 376 4.32 -5.65 26.01
C PHE A 376 3.90 -6.82 26.91
N GLY A 377 4.85 -7.50 27.57
CA GLY A 377 4.54 -8.54 28.56
C GLY A 377 3.97 -9.83 27.98
N PHE A 378 4.42 -10.24 26.78
CA PHE A 378 4.09 -11.55 26.24
C PHE A 378 4.75 -12.67 27.06
N LYS A 379 4.09 -13.84 27.14
CA LYS A 379 4.63 -15.04 27.81
C LYS A 379 6.00 -15.43 27.27
N GLN A 380 6.16 -15.34 25.94
CA GLN A 380 7.42 -15.53 25.26
C GLN A 380 7.41 -14.80 23.92
N THR A 381 8.52 -14.15 23.60
CA THR A 381 8.72 -13.44 22.33
C THR A 381 9.87 -14.08 21.56
N SER A 382 9.66 -14.38 20.28
CA SER A 382 10.73 -14.81 19.36
C SER A 382 10.96 -13.75 18.31
N VAL A 383 12.22 -13.42 18.06
CA VAL A 383 12.61 -12.40 17.08
C VAL A 383 13.55 -13.03 16.06
N PHE A 384 13.26 -12.85 14.77
CA PHE A 384 14.08 -13.33 13.66
C PHE A 384 14.52 -12.13 12.83
N LEU A 385 15.83 -11.88 12.77
CA LEU A 385 16.43 -10.75 12.07
C LEU A 385 17.25 -11.25 10.88
N ASP A 386 16.65 -11.19 9.68
CA ASP A 386 17.38 -11.35 8.41
C ASP A 386 17.95 -10.00 7.95
N ALA A 387 18.96 -9.54 8.68
CA ALA A 387 19.61 -8.26 8.46
C ALA A 387 21.11 -8.30 8.73
N CYS A 388 21.85 -7.45 8.02
CA CYS A 388 23.26 -7.18 8.34
C CYS A 388 23.34 -6.05 9.36
N PHE A 389 24.13 -6.20 10.42
CA PHE A 389 24.50 -5.06 11.29
C PHE A 389 25.99 -4.70 11.15
N SER A 390 26.66 -5.21 10.12
CA SER A 390 28.06 -4.90 9.81
C SER A 390 28.17 -3.74 8.82
N GLY A 391 29.14 -2.85 9.04
CA GLY A 391 29.32 -1.62 8.26
C GLY A 391 30.75 -1.40 7.80
N VAL A 392 30.90 -0.62 6.72
CA VAL A 392 32.19 -0.17 6.17
C VAL A 392 32.33 1.32 6.43
N ASN A 393 33.31 1.75 7.22
CA ASN A 393 33.50 3.17 7.54
C ASN A 393 34.01 3.95 6.32
N ARG A 394 33.12 4.62 5.58
CA ARG A 394 33.47 5.59 4.53
C ARG A 394 33.40 7.01 5.08
N SER A 395 34.24 7.32 6.06
CA SER A 395 34.46 8.71 6.45
C SER A 395 35.25 9.41 5.33
N ASN A 396 34.55 10.00 4.37
CA ASN A 396 34.94 11.11 3.47
C ASN A 396 34.32 10.89 2.08
N GLU A 397 33.23 11.60 1.79
CA GLU A 397 32.87 11.93 0.41
C GLU A 397 33.98 12.83 -0.15
N GLY A 398 34.94 12.23 -0.86
CA GLY A 398 36.01 12.99 -1.52
C GLY A 398 37.38 12.34 -1.62
N VAL A 399 37.53 11.02 -1.40
CA VAL A 399 38.84 10.38 -1.59
C VAL A 399 38.79 9.31 -2.68
N THR A 400 39.67 9.53 -3.66
CA THR A 400 40.09 8.65 -4.75
C THR A 400 40.01 7.15 -4.44
N GLU A 401 39.60 6.37 -5.44
CA GLU A 401 39.74 4.91 -5.48
C GLU A 401 41.13 4.49 -4.98
N GLY A 402 41.21 3.93 -3.76
CA GLY A 402 42.49 3.44 -3.23
C GLY A 402 42.65 3.32 -1.71
N LEU A 403 41.84 3.98 -0.87
CA LEU A 403 41.96 3.83 0.59
C LEU A 403 41.07 2.69 1.13
N ARG A 404 41.70 1.73 1.82
CA ARG A 404 41.02 0.60 2.49
C ARG A 404 40.11 1.12 3.59
N ALA A 405 38.83 0.83 3.48
CA ALA A 405 37.87 1.14 4.52
C ALA A 405 38.05 0.23 5.74
N VAL A 406 37.86 0.79 6.94
CA VAL A 406 37.92 0.05 8.20
C VAL A 406 36.56 -0.59 8.45
N GLU A 407 36.54 -1.91 8.63
CA GLU A 407 35.33 -2.69 8.96
C GLU A 407 34.96 -2.54 10.43
N ILE A 408 33.67 -2.45 10.73
CA ILE A 408 33.17 -2.21 12.09
C ILE A 408 32.11 -3.25 12.46
N GLU A 409 32.18 -3.69 13.71
CA GLU A 409 31.30 -4.66 14.36
C GLU A 409 30.31 -3.93 15.28
N ALA A 410 29.04 -4.36 15.28
CA ALA A 410 28.00 -3.80 16.13
C ALA A 410 27.72 -4.71 17.34
N GLU A 411 27.39 -4.10 18.48
CA GLU A 411 26.77 -4.78 19.60
C GLU A 411 25.25 -4.74 19.41
N GLU A 412 24.62 -5.92 19.41
CA GLU A 412 23.16 -6.05 19.24
C GLU A 412 22.36 -5.55 20.46
N GLY A 413 23.03 -5.18 21.56
CA GLY A 413 22.37 -4.63 22.73
C GLY A 413 21.99 -5.65 23.81
N GLU A 414 21.47 -5.15 24.93
CA GLU A 414 20.93 -5.98 26.02
C GLU A 414 19.48 -6.34 25.72
N ILE A 415 19.15 -7.63 25.78
CA ILE A 415 17.78 -8.09 25.67
C ILE A 415 17.12 -7.88 27.04
N ALA A 416 16.03 -7.11 27.08
CA ALA A 416 15.27 -6.86 28.30
C ALA A 416 14.94 -8.17 29.04
N ASN A 417 14.73 -8.10 30.36
CA ASN A 417 14.62 -9.25 31.28
C ASN A 417 13.32 -10.09 31.14
N ASN A 418 12.78 -10.17 29.93
CA ASN A 418 11.55 -10.85 29.54
C ASN A 418 11.89 -12.13 28.77
N SER A 419 10.98 -13.10 28.68
CA SER A 419 11.20 -14.39 28.02
C SER A 419 11.36 -14.27 26.49
N MET A 420 12.48 -13.70 26.03
CA MET A 420 12.77 -13.43 24.62
C MET A 420 13.89 -14.32 24.08
N VAL A 421 13.76 -14.76 22.82
CA VAL A 421 14.82 -15.44 22.07
C VAL A 421 15.00 -14.75 20.71
N VAL A 422 16.20 -14.24 20.45
CA VAL A 422 16.54 -13.51 19.22
C VAL A 422 17.44 -14.37 18.34
N PHE A 423 17.08 -14.52 17.08
CA PHE A 423 17.84 -15.17 16.03
C PHE A 423 18.32 -14.11 15.02
N SER A 424 19.63 -13.99 14.84
CA SER A 424 20.21 -13.05 13.89
C SER A 424 20.89 -13.77 12.74
N ALA A 425 20.75 -13.25 11.52
CA ALA A 425 21.27 -13.87 10.31
C ALA A 425 22.79 -13.89 10.19
N ALA A 426 23.49 -13.00 10.90
CA ALA A 426 24.95 -12.91 10.89
C ALA A 426 25.47 -12.36 12.22
N GLN A 427 26.69 -12.76 12.61
CA GLN A 427 27.38 -12.29 13.80
C GLN A 427 28.38 -11.18 13.49
N GLY A 428 28.54 -10.25 14.42
CA GLY A 428 29.64 -9.29 14.40
C GLY A 428 29.80 -8.50 13.10
N ASN A 429 30.95 -8.66 12.42
CA ASN A 429 31.24 -8.00 11.14
C ASN A 429 30.85 -8.84 9.89
N GLU A 430 30.18 -9.97 10.08
CA GLU A 430 29.68 -10.85 9.01
C GLU A 430 28.45 -10.26 8.30
N THR A 431 28.06 -10.83 7.16
CA THR A 431 27.04 -10.24 6.27
C THR A 431 25.96 -11.25 5.94
N ALA A 432 24.70 -10.88 6.18
CA ALA A 432 23.53 -11.55 5.65
C ALA A 432 23.36 -11.25 4.14
N GLN A 433 23.17 -12.26 3.32
CA GLN A 433 22.99 -12.09 1.88
C GLN A 433 21.79 -12.87 1.36
N GLY A 434 21.33 -12.46 0.18
CA GLY A 434 20.37 -13.24 -0.59
C GLY A 434 20.95 -14.57 -1.06
N TYR A 435 20.05 -15.49 -1.38
CA TYR A 435 20.31 -16.78 -1.99
C TYR A 435 19.60 -16.81 -3.36
N PRO A 436 20.21 -16.24 -4.41
CA PRO A 436 19.53 -15.98 -5.68
C PRO A 436 18.97 -17.22 -6.35
N GLU A 437 19.62 -18.37 -6.16
CA GLU A 437 19.18 -19.65 -6.71
C GLU A 437 17.84 -20.12 -6.13
N GLN A 438 17.45 -19.62 -4.97
CA GLN A 438 16.21 -19.94 -4.27
C GLN A 438 15.26 -18.74 -4.15
N GLY A 439 15.67 -17.53 -4.54
CA GLY A 439 14.79 -16.36 -4.47
C GLY A 439 14.45 -15.89 -3.05
N HIS A 440 15.35 -16.11 -2.08
CA HIS A 440 15.16 -15.80 -0.65
C HIS A 440 16.42 -15.22 -0.02
N GLY A 441 16.33 -14.59 1.14
CA GLY A 441 17.45 -14.41 2.07
C GLY A 441 18.03 -15.76 2.50
N LEU A 442 19.36 -15.88 2.60
CA LEU A 442 20.00 -17.17 2.92
C LEU A 442 19.57 -17.69 4.30
N PHE A 443 19.46 -16.79 5.28
CA PHE A 443 18.94 -17.12 6.61
C PHE A 443 17.47 -17.53 6.54
N THR A 444 16.64 -16.71 5.88
CA THR A 444 15.21 -16.99 5.76
C THR A 444 14.93 -18.31 5.05
N TYR A 445 15.66 -18.63 3.98
CA TYR A 445 15.51 -19.91 3.29
C TYR A 445 15.67 -21.11 4.22
N PHE A 446 16.73 -21.13 5.05
CA PHE A 446 16.97 -22.24 5.97
C PHE A 446 16.07 -22.22 7.21
N LEU A 447 15.58 -21.05 7.62
CA LEU A 447 14.50 -20.93 8.60
C LEU A 447 13.23 -21.61 8.07
N LEU A 448 12.76 -21.22 6.87
CA LEU A 448 11.58 -21.79 6.25
C LEU A 448 11.75 -23.29 5.97
N GLN A 449 12.94 -23.73 5.54
CA GLN A 449 13.25 -25.13 5.33
C GLN A 449 13.12 -25.95 6.63
N ALA A 450 13.63 -25.45 7.76
CA ALA A 450 13.49 -26.10 9.06
C ALA A 450 12.02 -26.24 9.46
N LEU A 451 11.24 -25.16 9.34
CA LEU A 451 9.82 -25.16 9.64
C LEU A 451 9.04 -26.11 8.74
N LYS A 452 9.38 -26.16 7.46
CA LYS A 452 8.76 -27.08 6.50
C LYS A 452 9.01 -28.53 6.86
N ASN A 453 10.27 -28.87 7.09
CA ASN A 453 10.70 -30.26 7.35
C ASN A 453 10.14 -30.81 8.67
N THR A 454 9.85 -29.92 9.62
CA THR A 454 9.32 -30.28 10.93
C THR A 454 7.82 -30.02 11.05
N ASN A 455 7.15 -29.52 10.01
CA ASN A 455 5.78 -29.02 10.09
C ASN A 455 5.57 -28.06 11.28
N GLY A 456 6.57 -27.20 11.54
CA GLY A 456 6.59 -26.26 12.66
C GLY A 456 6.88 -26.87 14.03
N THR A 457 6.98 -28.19 14.16
CA THR A 457 7.30 -28.84 15.44
C THR A 457 8.81 -28.96 15.62
N ILE A 458 9.45 -27.84 15.98
CA ILE A 458 10.89 -27.75 16.23
C ILE A 458 11.16 -26.97 17.52
N THR A 459 12.20 -27.36 18.26
CA THR A 459 12.66 -26.55 19.41
C THR A 459 13.57 -25.40 18.95
N PHE A 460 13.69 -24.34 19.75
CA PHE A 460 14.63 -23.25 19.43
C PHE A 460 16.08 -23.73 19.35
N GLY A 461 16.47 -24.73 20.15
CA GLY A 461 17.81 -25.31 20.09
C GLY A 461 18.05 -26.00 18.74
N GLU A 462 17.13 -26.85 18.30
CA GLU A 462 17.22 -27.53 17.01
C GLU A 462 17.16 -26.55 15.83
N LEU A 463 16.31 -25.52 15.92
CA LEU A 463 16.19 -24.48 14.90
C LEU A 463 17.50 -23.68 14.78
N SER A 464 18.05 -23.24 15.91
CA SER A 464 19.36 -22.56 16.00
C SER A 464 20.46 -23.41 15.34
N ASP A 465 20.54 -24.69 15.71
CA ASP A 465 21.58 -25.58 15.21
C ASP A 465 21.42 -25.84 13.70
N HIS A 466 20.17 -26.01 13.22
CA HIS A 466 19.87 -26.18 11.79
C HIS A 466 20.27 -24.95 10.97
N ILE A 467 19.79 -23.76 11.37
CA ILE A 467 20.03 -22.51 10.65
C ILE A 467 21.54 -22.21 10.64
N LYS A 468 22.20 -22.28 11.80
CA LYS A 468 23.64 -22.02 11.91
C LYS A 468 24.46 -22.96 11.03
N LYS A 469 24.18 -24.26 11.07
CA LYS A 469 24.90 -25.25 10.26
C LYS A 469 24.72 -24.99 8.77
N ASN A 470 23.48 -24.83 8.30
CA ASN A 470 23.19 -24.80 6.87
C ASN A 470 23.53 -23.45 6.23
N VAL A 471 23.23 -22.33 6.89
CA VAL A 471 23.63 -20.99 6.41
C VAL A 471 25.16 -20.89 6.30
N SER A 472 25.90 -21.27 7.35
CA SER A 472 27.37 -21.21 7.30
C SER A 472 27.99 -22.19 6.30
N SER A 473 27.33 -23.33 6.04
CA SER A 473 27.77 -24.26 5.00
C SER A 473 27.55 -23.67 3.60
N GLN A 474 26.33 -23.19 3.33
CA GLN A 474 25.95 -22.65 2.03
C GLN A 474 26.72 -21.37 1.71
N ALA A 475 26.97 -20.50 2.71
CA ALA A 475 27.77 -19.30 2.52
C ALA A 475 29.19 -19.61 2.05
N ARG A 476 29.79 -20.71 2.54
CA ARG A 476 31.10 -21.20 2.06
C ARG A 476 31.02 -21.75 0.64
N GLU A 477 29.96 -22.49 0.31
CA GLU A 477 29.75 -23.06 -1.02
C GLU A 477 29.55 -21.97 -2.09
N LEU A 478 28.76 -20.94 -1.77
CA LEU A 478 28.56 -19.75 -2.60
C LEU A 478 29.81 -18.87 -2.69
N LYS A 479 30.91 -19.21 -2.00
CA LYS A 479 32.17 -18.46 -1.95
C LYS A 479 31.95 -16.99 -1.61
N MET A 480 31.04 -16.71 -0.67
CA MET A 480 30.73 -15.36 -0.25
C MET A 480 31.99 -14.66 0.27
N HIS A 481 32.19 -13.41 -0.14
CA HIS A 481 33.34 -12.60 0.28
C HIS A 481 33.41 -12.42 1.80
N LYS A 482 32.25 -12.40 2.46
CA LYS A 482 32.10 -12.40 3.91
C LYS A 482 31.37 -13.66 4.35
N LYS A 483 31.77 -14.18 5.51
CA LYS A 483 31.05 -15.29 6.14
C LYS A 483 29.64 -14.85 6.49
N GLN A 484 28.77 -15.84 6.66
CA GLN A 484 27.46 -15.67 7.27
C GLN A 484 27.25 -16.79 8.28
N THR A 485 27.25 -16.42 9.56
CA THR A 485 27.13 -17.31 10.70
C THR A 485 26.02 -16.78 11.59
N PRO A 486 24.83 -17.40 11.51
CA PRO A 486 23.72 -17.03 12.38
C PRO A 486 24.02 -17.24 13.86
N THR A 487 23.41 -16.39 14.67
CA THR A 487 23.49 -16.42 16.14
C THR A 487 22.10 -16.52 16.75
N THR A 488 22.05 -17.02 17.97
CA THR A 488 20.83 -17.05 18.76
C THR A 488 21.15 -16.61 20.18
N LYS A 489 20.41 -15.62 20.68
CA LYS A 489 20.61 -14.99 21.98
C LYS A 489 19.30 -15.04 22.77
N PRO A 490 19.22 -15.81 23.86
CA PRO A 490 18.12 -15.72 24.80
C PRO A 490 18.29 -14.51 25.74
N SER A 491 17.20 -14.01 26.30
CA SER A 491 17.20 -13.19 27.50
C SER A 491 17.84 -13.94 28.69
N GLU A 492 18.40 -13.23 29.66
CA GLU A 492 19.07 -13.83 30.83
C GLU A 492 18.20 -14.90 31.54
N ASN A 493 16.91 -14.62 31.73
CA ASN A 493 15.94 -15.52 32.37
C ASN A 493 15.71 -16.86 31.64
N LEU A 494 16.10 -16.94 30.36
CA LEU A 494 15.96 -18.16 29.55
C LEU A 494 17.30 -18.83 29.26
N SER A 495 18.43 -18.30 29.74
CA SER A 495 19.80 -18.73 29.38
C SER A 495 20.01 -20.25 29.37
N ASP A 496 19.49 -20.96 30.38
CA ASP A 496 19.64 -22.43 30.51
C ASP A 496 18.47 -23.24 29.92
N THR A 497 17.35 -22.60 29.59
CA THR A 497 16.09 -23.31 29.24
C THR A 497 15.62 -23.07 27.81
N TRP A 498 16.09 -22.00 27.14
CA TRP A 498 15.55 -21.58 25.85
C TRP A 498 15.62 -22.67 24.78
N ARG A 499 16.66 -23.51 24.80
CA ARG A 499 16.88 -24.55 23.78
C ARG A 499 15.78 -25.59 23.72
N SER A 500 15.06 -25.83 24.82
CA SER A 500 13.97 -26.82 24.88
C SER A 500 12.59 -26.24 24.59
N ILE A 501 12.48 -24.91 24.47
CA ILE A 501 11.23 -24.24 24.11
C ILE A 501 10.86 -24.63 22.68
N ARG A 502 9.62 -25.06 22.49
CA ARG A 502 9.05 -25.31 21.15
C ARG A 502 8.68 -24.00 20.50
N PHE A 503 8.98 -23.91 19.21
CA PHE A 503 8.53 -22.79 18.39
C PHE A 503 6.99 -22.77 18.24
#